data_AF-A0A520JG69-F1
#
_entry.id   AF-A0A520JG69-F1
#
_cell.length_a   1.000
_cell.length_b   1.000
_cell.length_c   1.000
_cell.angle_alpha   90.00
_cell.angle_beta   90.00
_cell.angle_gamma   90.00
#
_symmetry.space_group_name_H-M   'P 1'
#
loop_
_entity.id
_entity.type
_entity.pdbx_description
1 polymer ?
#
loop_
_entity_poly.entity_id
_entity_poly.type
_entity_poly.pdbx_seq_one_letter_code
_entity_poly.pdbx_strand_id
1 'polypeptide(L)'
;MEALPYKPGLPAVSTLSGDVPHAGTLRPTFARRKERNRVALSRIKHVRAFTVRGGGADYHDQAAGHWIDDHIATPMARYPEYRSSRQSFGINVLGTLVVEIEAEDGTVGFAVTTGGEPACYIVEKHLARFLEGRNPAETEKIWDQMYFSTQYYGCKGLVINAISGVDLALWDLLGKLRDEPVHQLLGGPVRDELQFYATGARPDIARELGFIGGKLPLHHGPAEGLEGLHKNVALL
;
A
#
# COMPACT_ATOMS: atom_id res chain seq x y z
N MET A 1 -27.83 -45.25 -14.28
CA MET A 1 -28.22 -44.84 -15.64
C MET A 1 -27.09 -45.22 -16.56
N GLU A 2 -27.31 -46.30 -17.31
CA GLU A 2 -26.38 -46.93 -18.24
C GLU A 2 -26.17 -46.10 -19.51
N ALA A 3 -24.98 -46.21 -20.08
CA ALA A 3 -24.66 -45.74 -21.42
C ALA A 3 -25.33 -46.61 -22.49
N LEU A 4 -25.91 -46.00 -23.52
CA LEU A 4 -26.38 -46.70 -24.73
C LEU A 4 -25.38 -46.52 -25.89
N PRO A 5 -25.20 -47.54 -26.78
CA PRO A 5 -24.07 -47.61 -27.70
C PRO A 5 -24.42 -47.44 -29.20
N TYR A 6 -23.43 -46.95 -29.98
CA TYR A 6 -22.94 -47.47 -31.29
C TYR A 6 -23.81 -47.44 -32.58
N LYS A 7 -23.32 -46.83 -33.69
CA LYS A 7 -22.78 -47.46 -34.94
C LYS A 7 -22.67 -46.51 -36.17
N PRO A 8 -21.89 -46.86 -37.22
CA PRO A 8 -21.23 -45.96 -38.19
C PRO A 8 -21.71 -46.04 -39.66
N GLY A 9 -21.17 -45.16 -40.53
CA GLY A 9 -20.99 -45.31 -42.00
C GLY A 9 -22.10 -44.72 -42.89
N LEU A 10 -21.87 -43.68 -43.71
CA LEU A 10 -21.33 -43.61 -45.11
C LEU A 10 -22.46 -43.06 -46.05
N PRO A 11 -22.22 -42.51 -47.26
CA PRO A 11 -20.95 -42.30 -47.99
C PRO A 11 -20.69 -40.84 -48.44
N ALA A 12 -19.51 -40.65 -49.03
CA ALA A 12 -19.05 -39.44 -49.69
C ALA A 12 -19.86 -39.09 -50.95
N VAL A 13 -20.03 -37.79 -51.22
CA VAL A 13 -20.40 -37.28 -52.56
C VAL A 13 -19.24 -36.44 -53.08
N SER A 14 -18.87 -36.78 -54.30
CA SER A 14 -17.78 -36.31 -55.13
C SER A 14 -17.92 -34.86 -55.59
N THR A 15 -16.80 -34.15 -55.53
CA THR A 15 -16.27 -33.19 -56.53
C THR A 15 -17.25 -32.33 -57.32
N LEU A 16 -17.16 -31.01 -57.13
CA LEU A 16 -17.08 -30.10 -58.28
C LEU A 16 -15.99 -29.05 -58.00
N SER A 17 -14.94 -29.14 -58.80
CA SER A 17 -13.88 -28.16 -58.99
C SER A 17 -14.47 -26.83 -59.45
N GLY A 18 -14.11 -25.75 -58.76
CA GLY A 18 -14.36 -24.39 -59.19
C GLY A 18 -13.29 -23.49 -58.58
N ASP A 19 -12.23 -23.24 -59.36
CA ASP A 19 -11.25 -22.21 -59.04
C ASP A 19 -11.92 -20.83 -59.12
N VAL A 20 -12.00 -20.16 -57.97
CA VAL A 20 -12.29 -18.72 -57.88
C VAL A 20 -11.14 -18.07 -57.13
N PRO A 21 -10.37 -17.16 -57.76
CA PRO A 21 -9.22 -16.53 -57.12
C PRO A 21 -9.71 -15.38 -56.23
N HIS A 22 -9.40 -15.40 -54.93
CA HIS A 22 -9.59 -14.21 -54.10
C HIS A 22 -8.57 -14.05 -52.97
N ALA A 23 -7.93 -12.88 -53.03
CA ALA A 23 -7.24 -12.14 -51.98
C ALA A 23 -6.21 -12.91 -51.13
N GLY A 24 -4.94 -12.72 -51.48
CA GLY A 24 -3.82 -13.01 -50.60
C GLY A 24 -4.07 -12.36 -49.23
N THR A 25 -4.29 -13.20 -48.23
CA THR A 25 -4.26 -12.80 -46.84
C THR A 25 -2.82 -12.46 -46.49
N LEU A 26 -2.48 -11.17 -46.61
CA LEU A 26 -1.32 -10.62 -45.91
C LEU A 26 -1.59 -10.82 -44.41
N ARG A 27 -1.11 -11.95 -43.88
CA ARG A 27 -0.95 -12.09 -42.43
C ARG A 27 -0.05 -10.93 -42.02
N PRO A 28 -0.46 -10.08 -41.07
CA PRO A 28 0.49 -9.14 -40.50
C PRO A 28 1.54 -9.99 -39.81
N THR A 29 2.72 -10.09 -40.44
CA THR A 29 3.90 -10.54 -39.74
C THR A 29 4.05 -9.56 -38.59
N PHE A 30 3.87 -10.04 -37.36
CA PHE A 30 4.33 -9.34 -36.18
C PHE A 30 5.85 -9.26 -36.31
N ALA A 31 6.32 -8.26 -37.06
CA ALA A 31 7.70 -7.86 -37.06
C ALA A 31 8.03 -7.60 -35.60
N ARG A 32 8.95 -8.40 -35.04
CA ARG A 32 9.51 -8.17 -33.71
C ARG A 32 9.88 -6.69 -33.65
N ARG A 33 9.10 -5.92 -32.89
CA ARG A 33 9.39 -4.53 -32.60
C ARG A 33 10.81 -4.54 -32.04
N LYS A 34 11.75 -3.92 -32.76
CA LYS A 34 13.14 -3.76 -32.32
C LYS A 34 13.11 -3.42 -30.84
N GLU A 35 13.78 -4.25 -30.07
CA GLU A 35 14.02 -4.10 -28.64
C GLU A 35 14.56 -2.68 -28.44
N ARG A 36 13.67 -1.75 -28.03
CA ARG A 36 14.11 -0.41 -27.63
C ARG A 36 15.07 -0.67 -26.48
N ASN A 37 16.23 -0.02 -26.50
CA ASN A 37 17.17 0.04 -25.37
C ASN A 37 16.37 0.35 -24.09
N ARG A 38 15.93 -0.69 -23.38
CA ARG A 38 15.44 -0.57 -22.02
C ARG A 38 16.71 -0.44 -21.22
N VAL A 39 16.93 0.73 -20.61
CA VAL A 39 17.92 0.85 -19.56
C VAL A 39 17.59 -0.25 -18.56
N ALA A 40 18.49 -1.23 -18.43
CA ALA A 40 18.30 -2.32 -17.49
C ALA A 40 18.41 -1.71 -16.10
N LEU A 41 17.33 -1.75 -15.33
CA LEU A 41 17.34 -1.30 -13.94
C LEU A 41 18.21 -2.25 -13.13
N SER A 42 19.03 -1.68 -12.25
CA SER A 42 19.83 -2.42 -11.26
C SER A 42 18.91 -3.28 -10.40
N ARG A 43 19.31 -4.54 -10.15
CA ARG A 43 18.50 -5.45 -9.34
C ARG A 43 18.60 -5.06 -7.88
N ILE A 44 17.61 -5.50 -7.09
CA ILE A 44 17.64 -5.36 -5.64
C ILE A 44 18.75 -6.25 -5.09
N LYS A 45 19.67 -5.66 -4.33
CA LYS A 45 20.80 -6.34 -3.69
C LYS A 45 20.46 -6.74 -2.26
N HIS A 46 19.95 -5.81 -1.46
CA HIS A 46 19.60 -6.05 -0.05
C HIS A 46 18.34 -5.32 0.38
N VAL A 47 17.60 -5.94 1.30
CA VAL A 47 16.51 -5.30 2.05
C VAL A 47 16.92 -5.23 3.51
N ARG A 48 16.72 -4.08 4.16
CA ARG A 48 17.01 -3.87 5.59
C ARG A 48 15.81 -3.24 6.29
N ALA A 49 15.57 -3.63 7.53
CA ALA A 49 14.52 -3.04 8.36
C ALA A 49 15.07 -2.50 9.68
N PHE A 50 14.67 -1.28 10.03
CA PHE A 50 15.02 -0.59 11.27
C PHE A 50 13.77 -0.12 11.98
N THR A 51 13.89 0.18 13.28
CA THR A 51 12.80 0.77 14.07
C THR A 51 13.26 2.07 14.72
N VAL A 52 12.34 3.05 14.77
CA VAL A 52 12.57 4.36 15.39
C VAL A 52 11.36 4.72 16.26
N ARG A 53 11.62 5.47 17.34
CA ARG A 53 10.63 5.94 18.32
C ARG A 53 10.64 7.47 18.42
N GLY A 54 9.54 8.06 18.87
CA GLY A 54 9.39 9.49 19.09
C GLY A 54 8.85 10.24 17.88
N GLY A 55 7.60 9.97 17.51
CA GLY A 55 6.89 10.55 16.37
C GLY A 55 7.20 9.83 15.06
N GLY A 56 7.23 10.60 13.96
CA GLY A 56 7.42 10.05 12.62
C GLY A 56 6.17 9.39 12.08
N ALA A 57 6.30 8.15 11.59
CA ALA A 57 5.21 7.45 10.90
C ALA A 57 4.21 6.77 11.84
N ASP A 58 4.62 6.47 13.09
CA ASP A 58 3.65 6.20 14.15
C ASP A 58 3.17 7.53 14.76
N TYR A 59 2.06 8.03 14.23
CA TYR A 59 1.47 9.31 14.65
C TYR A 59 1.17 9.38 16.15
N HIS A 60 1.02 8.22 16.81
CA HIS A 60 0.58 8.11 18.19
C HIS A 60 1.75 7.99 19.18
N ASP A 61 2.96 7.74 18.69
CA ASP A 61 4.19 7.67 19.50
C ASP A 61 4.68 9.07 19.89
N GLN A 62 3.84 9.81 20.60
CA GLN A 62 4.04 11.20 20.98
C GLN A 62 4.47 11.35 22.43
N ALA A 63 5.09 12.49 22.73
CA ALA A 63 5.29 12.93 24.11
C ALA A 63 3.95 13.25 24.80
N ALA A 64 3.98 13.27 26.14
CA ALA A 64 2.82 13.62 26.96
C ALA A 64 2.32 15.06 26.69
N GLY A 65 1.02 15.28 26.84
CA GLY A 65 0.39 16.60 26.64
C GLY A 65 0.06 16.95 25.18
N HIS A 66 0.35 16.05 24.23
CA HIS A 66 -0.03 16.26 22.84
C HIS A 66 -1.55 16.06 22.65
N TRP A 67 -2.22 16.97 21.93
CA TRP A 67 -3.70 16.94 21.72
C TRP A 67 -4.21 15.62 21.16
N ILE A 68 -3.38 14.94 20.37
CA ILE A 68 -3.74 13.65 19.79
C ILE A 68 -4.04 12.62 20.89
N ASP A 69 -3.50 12.75 22.10
CA ASP A 69 -3.73 11.82 23.21
C ASP A 69 -4.64 12.39 24.31
N ASP A 70 -5.35 13.49 24.02
CA ASP A 70 -6.17 14.21 25.00
C ASP A 70 -7.64 13.77 24.93
N HIS A 71 -8.02 12.77 25.73
CA HIS A 71 -9.41 12.30 25.90
C HIS A 71 -10.15 12.09 24.57
N ILE A 72 -9.53 11.37 23.63
CA ILE A 72 -10.13 11.07 22.34
C ILE A 72 -11.09 9.88 22.48
N ALA A 73 -12.29 9.98 21.90
CA ALA A 73 -13.23 8.87 21.89
C ALA A 73 -12.66 7.68 21.08
N THR A 74 -12.55 6.52 21.72
CA THR A 74 -12.03 5.28 21.12
C THR A 74 -12.91 4.08 21.47
N PRO A 75 -12.71 2.90 20.85
CA PRO A 75 -13.36 1.67 21.30
C PRO A 75 -13.10 1.32 22.78
N MET A 76 -11.97 1.77 23.34
CA MET A 76 -11.59 1.53 24.73
C MET A 76 -12.20 2.54 25.71
N ALA A 77 -12.79 3.64 25.24
CA ALA A 77 -13.38 4.69 26.08
C ALA A 77 -14.55 4.21 26.96
N ARG A 78 -15.11 3.02 26.69
CA ARG A 78 -16.10 2.39 27.58
C ARG A 78 -15.54 2.01 28.95
N TYR A 79 -14.23 1.86 29.06
CA TYR A 79 -13.51 1.57 30.29
C TYR A 79 -12.91 2.88 30.84
N PRO A 80 -13.39 3.41 31.97
CA PRO A 80 -12.91 4.69 32.51
C PRO A 80 -11.39 4.80 32.67
N GLU A 81 -10.72 3.70 33.02
CA GLU A 81 -9.27 3.63 33.21
C GLU A 81 -8.46 3.86 31.92
N TYR A 82 -9.06 3.66 30.74
CA TYR A 82 -8.42 3.85 29.43
C TYR A 82 -8.97 5.04 28.63
N ARG A 83 -9.86 5.84 29.22
CA ARG A 83 -10.60 6.88 28.50
C ARG A 83 -9.78 8.15 28.27
N SER A 84 -8.95 8.53 29.24
CA SER A 84 -8.25 9.83 29.21
C SER A 84 -7.10 9.88 28.22
N SER A 85 -6.40 8.76 28.03
CA SER A 85 -5.21 8.66 27.17
C SER A 85 -5.31 7.40 26.32
N ARG A 86 -5.01 7.52 25.02
CA ARG A 86 -4.92 6.38 24.11
C ARG A 86 -3.65 5.57 24.33
N GLN A 87 -2.59 6.21 24.82
CA GLN A 87 -1.36 5.51 25.21
C GLN A 87 -1.57 4.54 26.37
N SER A 88 -2.56 4.78 27.24
CA SER A 88 -2.89 3.89 28.35
C SER A 88 -3.29 2.47 27.92
N PHE A 89 -3.87 2.30 26.73
CA PHE A 89 -4.17 0.98 26.15
C PHE A 89 -3.16 0.53 25.06
N GLY A 90 -2.05 1.26 24.91
CA GLY A 90 -0.93 0.85 24.06
C GLY A 90 -1.05 1.24 22.58
N ILE A 91 -1.77 2.32 22.23
CA ILE A 91 -1.85 2.78 20.82
C ILE A 91 -0.48 3.07 20.18
N ASN A 92 0.53 3.41 21.00
CA ASN A 92 1.89 3.74 20.62
C ASN A 92 2.88 2.59 20.84
N VAL A 93 2.42 1.36 21.10
CA VAL A 93 3.32 0.27 21.49
C VAL A 93 4.28 -0.13 20.36
N LEU A 94 3.91 0.10 19.10
CA LEU A 94 4.68 -0.36 17.94
C LEU A 94 5.85 0.57 17.62
N GLY A 95 5.59 1.84 17.29
CA GLY A 95 6.59 2.75 16.76
C GLY A 95 6.76 2.63 15.23
N THR A 96 7.76 3.34 14.71
CA THR A 96 7.99 3.47 13.27
C THR A 96 8.86 2.32 12.75
N LEU A 97 8.38 1.61 11.73
CA LEU A 97 9.17 0.77 10.85
C LEU A 97 9.84 1.66 9.78
N VAL A 98 11.13 1.44 9.55
CA VAL A 98 11.89 1.98 8.41
C VAL A 98 12.33 0.81 7.55
N VAL A 99 12.04 0.85 6.25
CA VAL A 99 12.54 -0.14 5.28
C VAL A 99 13.50 0.54 4.33
N GLU A 100 14.67 -0.05 4.12
CA GLU A 100 15.60 0.31 3.06
C GLU A 100 15.73 -0.82 2.04
N ILE A 101 15.83 -0.47 0.76
CA ILE A 101 16.07 -1.39 -0.35
C ILE A 101 17.23 -0.83 -1.17
N GLU A 102 18.36 -1.52 -1.14
CA GLU A 102 19.58 -1.18 -1.88
C GLU A 102 19.60 -1.95 -3.20
N ALA A 103 19.84 -1.25 -4.31
CA ALA A 103 20.10 -1.85 -5.61
C ALA A 103 21.60 -2.14 -5.83
N GLU A 104 21.92 -2.96 -6.82
CA GLU A 104 23.29 -3.36 -7.15
C GLU A 104 24.22 -2.19 -7.52
N ASP A 105 23.67 -1.08 -8.02
CA ASP A 105 24.42 0.16 -8.31
C ASP A 105 24.64 1.07 -7.10
N GLY A 106 24.16 0.65 -5.92
CA GLY A 106 24.25 1.42 -4.67
C GLY A 106 23.11 2.41 -4.46
N THR A 107 22.14 2.54 -5.39
CA THR A 107 20.94 3.35 -5.17
C THR A 107 20.12 2.75 -4.04
N VAL A 108 19.69 3.59 -3.09
CA VAL A 108 18.87 3.15 -1.94
C VAL A 108 17.53 3.84 -1.96
N GLY A 109 16.46 3.05 -2.08
CA GLY A 109 15.10 3.49 -1.77
C GLY A 109 14.76 3.21 -0.30
N PHE A 110 13.90 4.04 0.29
CA PHE A 110 13.45 3.84 1.66
C PHE A 110 12.02 4.33 1.87
N ALA A 111 11.38 3.83 2.93
CA ALA A 111 10.10 4.33 3.39
C ALA A 111 9.94 4.13 4.90
N VAL A 112 8.99 4.87 5.47
CA VAL A 112 8.61 4.80 6.88
C VAL A 112 7.12 4.50 7.01
N THR A 113 6.74 3.66 7.98
CA THR A 113 5.34 3.32 8.30
C THR A 113 5.21 2.90 9.76
N THR A 114 4.00 2.71 10.28
CA THR A 114 3.78 2.17 11.64
C THR A 114 3.96 0.66 11.65
N GLY A 115 4.78 0.12 12.56
CA GLY A 115 4.93 -1.33 12.70
C GLY A 115 6.04 -1.80 13.63
N GLY A 116 7.05 -0.96 13.87
CA GLY A 116 8.12 -1.22 14.81
C GLY A 116 8.87 -2.54 14.59
N GLU A 117 9.46 -3.07 15.67
CA GLU A 117 10.26 -4.30 15.66
C GLU A 117 9.51 -5.54 15.14
N PRO A 118 8.23 -5.78 15.48
CA PRO A 118 7.48 -6.90 14.90
C PRO A 118 7.38 -6.84 13.37
N ALA A 119 7.22 -5.64 12.81
CA ALA A 119 7.20 -5.46 11.37
C ALA A 119 8.60 -5.63 10.76
N CYS A 120 9.66 -5.17 11.43
CA CYS A 120 11.04 -5.45 11.02
C CYS A 120 11.29 -6.96 10.90
N TYR A 121 10.84 -7.74 11.87
CA TYR A 121 10.98 -9.20 11.84
C TYR A 121 10.30 -9.80 10.60
N ILE A 122 9.08 -9.35 10.26
CA ILE A 122 8.35 -9.82 9.07
C ILE A 122 9.13 -9.47 7.79
N VAL A 123 9.63 -8.23 7.69
CA VAL A 123 10.41 -7.78 6.53
C VAL A 123 11.66 -8.63 6.34
N GLU A 124 12.48 -8.74 7.39
CA GLU A 124 13.78 -9.42 7.37
C GLU A 124 13.65 -10.94 7.23
N LYS A 125 12.71 -11.57 7.93
CA LYS A 125 12.62 -13.04 8.01
C LYS A 125 11.68 -13.64 6.99
N HIS A 126 10.70 -12.88 6.50
CA HIS A 126 9.76 -13.35 5.49
C HIS A 126 9.91 -12.61 4.17
N LEU A 127 9.67 -11.30 4.12
CA LEU A 127 9.42 -10.59 2.87
C LEU A 127 10.67 -10.45 1.98
N ALA A 128 11.86 -10.25 2.56
CA ALA A 128 13.10 -10.01 1.82
C ALA A 128 13.39 -11.07 0.73
N ARG A 129 13.00 -12.33 0.94
CA ARG A 129 13.18 -13.44 -0.02
C ARG A 129 12.47 -13.23 -1.37
N PHE A 130 11.45 -12.37 -1.40
CA PHE A 130 10.71 -12.06 -2.62
C PHE A 130 11.30 -10.88 -3.37
N LEU A 131 12.22 -10.14 -2.76
CA LEU A 131 12.80 -8.90 -3.28
C LEU A 131 14.24 -9.10 -3.77
N GLU A 132 15.10 -9.70 -2.96
CA GLU A 132 16.53 -9.81 -3.27
C GLU A 132 16.77 -10.56 -4.60
N GLY A 133 17.60 -9.98 -5.47
CA GLY A 133 17.87 -10.43 -6.83
C GLY A 133 16.80 -10.09 -7.88
N ARG A 134 15.67 -9.49 -7.49
CA ARG A 134 14.59 -9.10 -8.42
C ARG A 134 14.85 -7.77 -9.10
N ASN A 135 14.16 -7.58 -10.22
CA ASN A 135 14.07 -6.27 -10.84
C ASN A 135 13.06 -5.42 -10.04
N PRO A 136 13.42 -4.23 -9.56
CA PRO A 136 12.52 -3.39 -8.76
C PRO A 136 11.25 -2.94 -9.51
N ALA A 137 11.22 -3.03 -10.85
CA ALA A 137 10.02 -2.79 -11.64
C ALA A 137 9.02 -3.97 -11.67
N GLU A 138 9.32 -5.10 -11.03
CA GLU A 138 8.38 -6.22 -10.83
C GLU A 138 7.39 -5.95 -9.67
N THR A 139 6.99 -4.70 -9.44
CA THR A 139 6.19 -4.24 -8.27
C THR A 139 4.96 -5.12 -8.03
N GLU A 140 4.12 -5.32 -9.04
CA GLU A 140 2.90 -6.14 -8.96
C GLU A 140 3.19 -7.58 -8.52
N LYS A 141 4.24 -8.18 -9.06
CA LYS A 141 4.61 -9.57 -8.77
C LYS A 141 5.19 -9.71 -7.37
N ILE A 142 6.04 -8.77 -6.96
CA ILE A 142 6.62 -8.75 -5.61
C ILE A 142 5.48 -8.57 -4.59
N TRP A 143 4.56 -7.64 -4.83
CA TRP A 143 3.41 -7.42 -3.97
C TRP A 143 2.51 -8.66 -3.85
N ASP A 144 2.16 -9.29 -4.99
CA ASP A 144 1.37 -10.53 -5.03
C ASP A 144 2.02 -11.65 -4.21
N GLN A 145 3.32 -11.86 -4.39
CA GLN A 145 4.08 -12.86 -3.63
C GLN A 145 4.11 -12.55 -2.13
N MET A 146 4.33 -11.29 -1.73
CA MET A 146 4.29 -10.90 -0.33
C MET A 146 2.90 -11.11 0.29
N TYR A 147 1.84 -10.74 -0.41
CA TYR A 147 0.48 -10.88 0.09
C TYR A 147 0.07 -12.35 0.25
N PHE A 148 0.22 -13.15 -0.81
CA PHE A 148 -0.22 -14.55 -0.78
C PHE A 148 0.66 -15.45 0.09
N SER A 149 1.97 -15.17 0.20
CA SER A 149 2.85 -15.90 1.12
C SER A 149 2.54 -15.64 2.59
N THR A 150 1.98 -14.47 2.92
CA THR A 150 1.64 -14.10 4.29
C THR A 150 0.16 -14.27 4.62
N GLN A 151 -0.66 -14.70 3.67
CA GLN A 151 -2.12 -14.80 3.83
C GLN A 151 -2.55 -15.58 5.08
N TYR A 152 -1.81 -16.64 5.46
CA TYR A 152 -2.15 -17.49 6.60
C TYR A 152 -2.00 -16.81 7.98
N TYR A 153 -1.31 -15.67 8.07
CA TYR A 153 -1.17 -14.89 9.30
C TYR A 153 -1.33 -13.37 9.07
N GLY A 154 -1.77 -12.99 7.88
CA GLY A 154 -1.87 -11.61 7.39
C GLY A 154 -3.29 -11.23 7.00
N CYS A 155 -3.50 -10.85 5.74
CA CYS A 155 -4.74 -10.28 5.17
C CYS A 155 -5.14 -8.88 5.68
N LYS A 156 -4.86 -8.56 6.95
CA LYS A 156 -5.14 -7.25 7.58
C LYS A 156 -4.07 -6.92 8.62
N GLY A 157 -4.10 -5.67 9.12
CA GLY A 157 -3.30 -5.25 10.27
C GLY A 157 -1.80 -5.22 10.02
N LEU A 158 -1.02 -5.59 11.03
CA LEU A 158 0.44 -5.40 11.11
C LEU A 158 1.21 -5.96 9.90
N VAL A 159 0.80 -7.12 9.37
CA VAL A 159 1.46 -7.72 8.20
C VAL A 159 1.28 -6.85 6.95
N ILE A 160 0.08 -6.29 6.75
CA ILE A 160 -0.19 -5.39 5.62
C ILE A 160 0.58 -4.08 5.79
N ASN A 161 0.77 -3.59 7.02
CA ASN A 161 1.66 -2.45 7.26
C ASN A 161 3.10 -2.75 6.85
N ALA A 162 3.63 -3.93 7.18
CA ALA A 162 4.98 -4.34 6.77
C ALA A 162 5.11 -4.42 5.24
N ILE A 163 4.13 -5.04 4.56
CA ILE A 163 4.05 -5.07 3.09
C ILE A 163 4.02 -3.65 2.51
N SER A 164 3.23 -2.76 3.10
CA SER A 164 3.11 -1.37 2.65
C SER A 164 4.43 -0.61 2.79
N GLY A 165 5.16 -0.82 3.89
CA GLY A 165 6.49 -0.23 4.08
C GLY A 165 7.49 -0.68 3.02
N VAL A 166 7.47 -1.96 2.66
CA VAL A 166 8.30 -2.51 1.59
C VAL A 166 7.89 -1.95 0.21
N ASP A 167 6.60 -1.90 -0.09
CA ASP A 167 6.09 -1.38 -1.37
C ASP A 167 6.42 0.11 -1.56
N LEU A 168 6.24 0.94 -0.53
CA LEU A 168 6.62 2.35 -0.57
C LEU A 168 8.13 2.52 -0.80
N ALA A 169 8.97 1.69 -0.17
CA ALA A 169 10.42 1.73 -0.38
C ALA A 169 10.81 1.27 -1.80
N LEU A 170 10.06 0.34 -2.40
CA LEU A 170 10.24 -0.05 -3.82
C LEU A 170 9.89 1.10 -4.77
N TRP A 171 8.81 1.82 -4.50
CA TRP A 171 8.44 3.00 -5.29
C TRP A 171 9.46 4.14 -5.18
N ASP A 172 10.00 4.38 -3.98
CA ASP A 172 11.09 5.34 -3.78
C ASP A 172 12.37 4.89 -4.53
N LEU A 173 12.74 3.62 -4.44
CA LEU A 173 13.87 3.06 -5.20
C LEU A 173 13.67 3.23 -6.71
N LEU A 174 12.47 2.92 -7.20
CA LEU A 174 12.14 3.00 -8.62
C LEU A 174 12.16 4.44 -9.14
N GLY A 175 11.69 5.39 -8.35
CA GLY A 175 11.80 6.83 -8.63
C GLY A 175 13.26 7.26 -8.75
N LYS A 176 14.09 6.90 -7.76
CA LYS A 176 15.52 7.21 -7.74
C LYS A 176 16.30 6.59 -8.91
N LEU A 177 16.06 5.32 -9.23
CA LEU A 177 16.68 4.64 -10.37
C LEU A 177 16.29 5.23 -11.72
N ARG A 178 15.12 5.88 -11.80
CA ARG A 178 14.63 6.56 -13.01
C ARG A 178 14.92 8.05 -13.04
N ASP A 179 15.45 8.61 -11.96
CA ASP A 179 15.58 10.06 -11.75
C ASP A 179 14.25 10.80 -11.98
N GLU A 180 13.15 10.21 -11.51
CA GLU A 180 11.79 10.74 -11.66
C GLU A 180 11.04 10.73 -10.32
N PRO A 181 10.24 11.78 -10.01
CA PRO A 181 9.39 11.73 -8.84
C PRO A 181 8.26 10.72 -9.03
N VAL A 182 7.89 10.02 -7.95
CA VAL A 182 6.93 8.88 -7.99
C VAL A 182 5.61 9.24 -8.68
N HIS A 183 5.10 10.47 -8.52
CA HIS A 183 3.84 10.86 -9.17
C HIS A 183 3.90 10.84 -10.71
N GLN A 184 5.08 10.99 -11.33
CA GLN A 184 5.23 10.83 -12.78
C GLN A 184 5.13 9.36 -13.19
N LEU A 185 5.64 8.46 -12.36
CA LEU A 185 5.51 7.02 -12.56
C LEU A 185 4.06 6.53 -12.39
N LEU A 186 3.23 7.30 -11.67
CA LEU A 186 1.81 7.02 -11.43
C LEU A 186 0.87 7.71 -12.44
N GLY A 187 1.38 8.08 -13.62
CA GLY A 187 0.58 8.66 -14.70
C GLY A 187 0.60 10.18 -14.78
N GLY A 188 1.42 10.84 -13.96
CA GLY A 188 1.62 12.28 -13.99
C GLY A 188 0.58 13.09 -13.22
N PRO A 189 0.83 14.40 -13.02
CA PRO A 189 -0.09 15.28 -12.31
C PRO A 189 -1.37 15.49 -13.12
N VAL A 190 -2.51 15.49 -12.42
CA VAL A 190 -3.83 15.84 -12.96
C VAL A 190 -4.35 17.19 -12.42
N ARG A 191 -3.49 17.91 -11.69
CA ARG A 191 -3.72 19.21 -11.08
C ARG A 191 -2.38 19.87 -10.78
N ASP A 192 -2.36 21.20 -10.76
CA ASP A 192 -1.13 21.99 -10.56
C ASP A 192 -0.77 22.16 -9.07
N GLU A 193 -1.76 22.03 -8.18
CA GLU A 193 -1.58 22.18 -6.73
C GLU A 193 -2.39 21.15 -5.91
N LEU A 194 -1.96 20.93 -4.66
CA LEU A 194 -2.70 20.13 -3.68
C LEU A 194 -3.29 21.05 -2.61
N GLN A 195 -4.59 20.88 -2.35
CA GLN A 195 -5.30 21.58 -1.27
C GLN A 195 -5.55 20.63 -0.11
N PHE A 196 -5.30 21.10 1.12
CA PHE A 196 -5.38 20.28 2.32
C PHE A 196 -6.42 20.81 3.30
N TYR A 197 -7.07 19.89 4.01
CA TYR A 197 -7.74 20.18 5.27
C TYR A 197 -6.81 19.76 6.43
N ALA A 198 -6.92 20.41 7.58
CA ALA A 198 -6.14 20.05 8.76
C ALA A 198 -6.93 19.12 9.69
N THR A 199 -6.28 18.12 10.27
CA THR A 199 -6.84 17.33 11.37
C THR A 199 -6.18 17.76 12.67
N GLY A 200 -6.96 18.15 13.67
CA GLY A 200 -6.45 18.71 14.91
C GLY A 200 -7.55 19.23 15.81
N ALA A 201 -7.21 19.59 17.05
CA ALA A 201 -8.15 20.16 18.02
C ALA A 201 -8.46 21.66 17.78
N ARG A 202 -7.79 22.31 16.81
CA ARG A 202 -7.85 23.77 16.57
C ARG A 202 -8.15 24.10 15.10
N PRO A 203 -9.39 23.88 14.63
CA PRO A 203 -9.80 24.19 13.26
C PRO A 203 -9.81 25.70 12.97
N ASP A 204 -9.93 26.52 14.01
CA ASP A 204 -9.79 27.97 13.95
C ASP A 204 -8.37 28.38 13.50
N ILE A 205 -7.34 27.80 14.11
CA ILE A 205 -5.95 28.01 13.68
C ILE A 205 -5.73 27.45 12.27
N ALA A 206 -6.32 26.30 11.94
CA ALA A 206 -6.21 25.75 10.59
C ALA A 206 -6.77 26.70 9.53
N ARG A 207 -7.86 27.40 9.83
CA ARG A 207 -8.42 28.43 8.94
C ARG A 207 -7.46 29.60 8.75
N GLU A 208 -6.84 30.09 9.83
CA GLU A 208 -5.84 31.18 9.76
C GLU A 208 -4.62 30.78 8.91
N LEU A 209 -4.24 29.50 8.94
CA LEU A 209 -3.15 28.94 8.13
C LEU A 209 -3.54 28.64 6.68
N GLY A 210 -4.79 28.90 6.27
CA GLY A 210 -5.25 28.73 4.89
C GLY A 210 -5.68 27.31 4.50
N PHE A 211 -5.86 26.39 5.46
CA PHE A 211 -6.46 25.08 5.18
C PHE A 211 -7.92 25.24 4.75
N ILE A 212 -8.38 24.39 3.82
CA ILE A 212 -9.75 24.46 3.28
C ILE A 212 -10.82 24.02 4.27
N GLY A 213 -10.41 23.36 5.36
CA GLY A 213 -11.29 22.85 6.40
C GLY A 213 -10.52 22.28 7.58
N GLY A 214 -11.24 22.05 8.69
CA GLY A 214 -10.71 21.47 9.92
C GLY A 214 -11.51 20.24 10.33
N LYS A 215 -10.82 19.13 10.61
CA LYS A 215 -11.41 17.89 11.13
C LYS A 215 -11.03 17.73 12.60
N LEU A 216 -12.03 17.89 13.47
CA LEU A 216 -11.90 17.70 14.92
C LEU A 216 -12.01 16.21 15.30
N PRO A 217 -11.25 15.73 16.30
CA PRO A 217 -11.54 14.46 16.93
C PRO A 217 -12.76 14.60 17.86
N LEU A 218 -13.57 13.54 17.94
CA LEU A 218 -14.60 13.43 18.95
C LEU A 218 -13.97 13.05 20.29
N HIS A 219 -14.42 13.67 21.39
CA HIS A 219 -13.83 13.41 22.71
C HIS A 219 -14.67 12.46 23.56
N HIS A 220 -15.98 12.42 23.34
CA HIS A 220 -16.88 11.61 24.15
C HIS A 220 -17.51 10.46 23.35
N GLY A 221 -17.42 9.24 23.88
CA GLY A 221 -17.99 8.04 23.26
C GLY A 221 -19.41 7.71 23.75
N PRO A 222 -20.10 6.72 23.14
CA PRO A 222 -21.46 6.33 23.55
C PRO A 222 -21.60 5.90 25.02
N ALA A 223 -20.52 5.37 25.62
CA ALA A 223 -20.50 4.95 27.02
C ALA A 223 -20.63 6.13 28.02
N GLU A 224 -20.45 7.36 27.55
CA GLU A 224 -20.63 8.59 28.34
C GLU A 224 -22.06 9.16 28.21
N GLY A 225 -22.95 8.44 27.53
CA GLY A 225 -24.38 8.71 27.47
C GLY A 225 -24.75 10.07 26.84
N LEU A 226 -25.92 10.59 27.23
CA LEU A 226 -26.43 11.87 26.72
C LEU A 226 -25.54 13.06 27.13
N GLU A 227 -24.87 12.98 28.28
CA GLU A 227 -23.93 14.02 28.70
C GLU A 227 -22.73 14.12 27.75
N GLY A 228 -22.12 12.99 27.40
CA GLY A 228 -21.05 12.94 26.41
C GLY A 228 -21.51 13.44 25.04
N LEU A 229 -22.72 13.08 24.62
CA LEU A 229 -23.31 13.60 23.38
C LEU A 229 -23.46 15.13 23.43
N HIS A 230 -23.99 15.70 24.51
CA HIS A 230 -24.13 17.15 24.64
C HIS A 230 -22.78 17.87 24.61
N LYS A 231 -21.74 17.31 25.25
CA LYS A 231 -20.39 17.86 25.21
C LYS A 231 -19.80 17.87 23.80
N ASN A 232 -20.00 16.79 23.03
CA ASN A 232 -19.58 16.74 21.64
C ASN A 232 -20.32 17.77 20.77
N VAL A 233 -21.64 17.93 20.96
CA VAL A 233 -22.41 18.93 20.22
C VAL A 233 -21.95 20.35 20.56
N ALA A 234 -21.61 20.63 21.81
CA ALA A 234 -21.09 21.93 22.23
C ALA A 234 -19.68 22.25 21.69
N LEU A 235 -18.93 21.24 21.25
CA LEU A 235 -17.59 21.39 20.65
C LEU A 235 -17.64 21.77 19.16
N LEU A 236 -18.75 21.49 18.48
CA LEU A 236 -18.95 21.71 17.04
C LEU A 236 -19.54 23.10 16.75
#